data_AF-A0A920PZH5-F1
#
_entry.id   AF-A0A920PZH5-F1
#
_cell.length_a   1.000
_cell.length_b   1.000
_cell.length_c   1.000
_cell.angle_alpha   90.00
_cell.angle_beta   90.00
_cell.angle_gamma   90.00
#
_symmetry.space_group_name_H-M   'P 1'
#
loop_
_entity.id
_entity.type
_entity.pdbx_description
1 polymer ?
#
loop_
_entity_poly.entity_id
_entity_poly.type
_entity_poly.pdbx_seq_one_letter_code
_entity_poly.pdbx_strand_id
1 'polypeptide(L)'
;MTKTVSLWASFAARICLKGQDTNEIDGLIFATTTSPYVEKKCSAIIATALDLRRDILTSDLTDGLRAGTNALKAAMDSVKAGSAKKILVVVSDNRQGPPRGEIERNSGDGSVALLISNEPTIAQLIGSHSISDNLIDNWRGYRGRFFYVVGKTDLQLKKVWNG
;
A
#
# COMPACT_ATOMS: atom_id res chain seq x y z
N MET A 1 -9.81 13.72 2.01
CA MET A 1 -8.43 13.39 2.45
C MET A 1 -7.85 12.21 1.67
N THR A 2 -8.54 11.07 1.50
CA THR A 2 -8.00 9.89 0.76
C THR A 2 -7.50 10.15 -0.67
N LYS A 3 -7.93 11.23 -1.33
CA LYS A 3 -7.43 11.63 -2.66
C LYS A 3 -5.93 12.00 -2.69
N THR A 4 -5.28 12.24 -1.55
CA THR A 4 -3.86 12.66 -1.48
C THR A 4 -2.88 11.50 -1.38
N VAL A 5 -3.34 10.27 -1.16
CA VAL A 5 -2.47 9.10 -0.92
C VAL A 5 -1.55 8.81 -2.11
N SER A 6 -2.06 8.89 -3.35
CA SER A 6 -1.23 8.70 -4.56
C SER A 6 -0.21 9.82 -4.77
N LEU A 7 -0.47 11.03 -4.25
CA LEU A 7 0.47 12.15 -4.32
C LEU A 7 1.64 11.94 -3.34
N TRP A 8 1.36 11.57 -2.09
CA TRP A 8 2.40 11.22 -1.12
C TRP A 8 3.22 10.02 -1.58
N ALA A 9 2.56 9.03 -2.19
CA ALA A 9 3.21 7.89 -2.83
C ALA A 9 4.22 8.34 -3.90
N SER A 10 3.80 9.25 -4.79
CA SER A 10 4.67 9.79 -5.84
C SER A 10 5.85 10.57 -5.26
N PHE A 11 5.63 11.34 -4.18
CA PHE A 11 6.70 12.09 -3.52
C PHE A 11 7.72 11.18 -2.82
N ALA A 12 7.25 10.18 -2.06
CA ALA A 12 8.12 9.19 -1.42
C ALA A 12 8.95 8.41 -2.45
N ALA A 13 8.31 7.99 -3.55
CA ALA A 13 8.98 7.31 -4.64
C ALA A 13 10.05 8.18 -5.31
N ARG A 14 9.77 9.46 -5.55
CA ARG A 14 10.74 10.40 -6.13
C ARG A 14 11.94 10.65 -5.21
N ILE A 15 11.73 10.67 -3.89
CA ILE A 15 12.84 10.73 -2.93
C ILE A 15 13.67 9.44 -2.98
N CYS A 16 13.02 8.29 -3.00
CA CYS A 16 13.69 6.98 -3.07
C CYS A 16 14.55 6.83 -4.33
N LEU A 17 14.07 7.33 -5.47
CA LEU A 17 14.76 7.28 -6.76
C LEU A 17 15.78 8.41 -6.98
N LYS A 18 16.02 9.28 -5.98
CA LYS A 18 16.95 10.38 -6.14
C LYS A 18 18.37 9.84 -6.42
N GLY A 19 18.89 10.15 -7.61
CA GLY A 19 20.22 9.68 -8.06
C GLY A 19 20.22 8.27 -8.66
N GLN A 20 19.06 7.68 -8.91
CA GLN A 20 18.90 6.42 -9.64
C GLN A 20 18.44 6.70 -11.08
N ASP A 21 18.80 5.83 -12.01
CA ASP A 21 18.25 5.87 -13.37
C ASP A 21 16.85 5.26 -13.39
N THR A 22 15.85 6.05 -13.79
CA THR A 22 14.45 5.59 -13.89
C THR A 22 14.26 4.56 -15.02
N ASN A 23 15.18 4.51 -16.00
CA ASN A 23 15.15 3.52 -17.08
C ASN A 23 15.55 2.12 -16.61
N GLU A 24 16.14 1.95 -15.44
CA GLU A 24 16.49 0.63 -14.91
C GLU A 24 15.34 -0.01 -14.11
N ILE A 25 14.24 0.72 -13.90
CA ILE A 25 13.09 0.25 -13.15
C ILE A 25 12.21 -0.60 -14.07
N ASP A 26 11.97 -1.84 -13.67
CA ASP A 26 11.19 -2.81 -14.44
C ASP A 26 9.76 -2.96 -13.90
N GLY A 27 9.49 -2.47 -12.70
CA GLY A 27 8.15 -2.55 -12.12
C GLY A 27 7.88 -1.56 -10.98
N LEU A 28 6.59 -1.30 -10.76
CA LEU A 28 6.06 -0.54 -9.64
C LEU A 28 4.87 -1.26 -9.02
N ILE A 29 4.99 -1.59 -7.72
CA ILE A 29 3.89 -2.13 -6.92
C ILE A 29 3.47 -1.07 -5.91
N PHE A 30 2.22 -0.64 -6.01
CA PHE A 30 1.62 0.29 -5.06
C PHE A 30 0.73 -0.46 -4.09
N ALA A 31 0.97 -0.32 -2.79
CA ALA A 31 0.14 -0.89 -1.75
C ALA A 31 -0.59 0.19 -0.97
N THR A 32 -1.89 0.01 -0.80
CA THR A 32 -2.71 0.93 -0.03
C THR A 32 -3.99 0.25 0.42
N THR A 33 -4.44 0.53 1.63
CA THR A 33 -5.82 0.25 2.01
C THR A 33 -6.75 1.39 1.59
N THR A 34 -6.24 2.58 1.29
CA THR A 34 -7.02 3.83 1.18
C THR A 34 -7.01 4.41 -0.23
N SER A 35 -7.12 3.52 -1.23
CA SER A 35 -7.08 3.90 -2.64
C SER A 35 -8.10 5.01 -2.98
N PRO A 36 -7.71 6.05 -3.73
CA PRO A 36 -8.62 7.09 -4.18
C PRO A 36 -9.60 6.62 -5.26
N TYR A 37 -9.28 5.52 -5.95
CA TYR A 37 -10.09 4.94 -7.00
C TYR A 37 -10.42 3.47 -6.72
N VAL A 38 -11.63 3.05 -7.12
CA VAL A 38 -12.07 1.66 -6.98
C VAL A 38 -11.54 0.80 -8.14
N GLU A 39 -11.49 1.33 -9.36
CA GLU A 39 -11.09 0.57 -10.55
C GLU A 39 -9.78 1.07 -11.19
N LYS A 40 -9.50 2.38 -11.08
CA LYS A 40 -8.33 2.96 -11.72
C LYS A 40 -7.07 2.58 -10.94
N LYS A 41 -6.12 1.94 -11.63
CA LYS A 41 -4.79 1.69 -11.12
C LYS A 41 -4.06 3.00 -10.75
N CYS A 42 -3.69 3.13 -9.48
CA CYS A 42 -2.90 4.22 -8.93
C CYS A 42 -1.41 4.04 -9.20
N SER A 43 -0.89 2.81 -9.21
CA SER A 43 0.49 2.50 -9.65
C SER A 43 0.81 3.11 -11.01
N ALA A 44 -0.10 3.06 -11.97
CA ALA A 44 0.08 3.67 -13.28
C ALA A 44 0.15 5.21 -13.22
N ILE A 45 -0.60 5.85 -12.31
CA ILE A 45 -0.54 7.30 -12.10
C ILE A 45 0.83 7.67 -11.51
N ILE A 46 1.28 6.92 -10.50
CA ILE A 46 2.58 7.13 -9.84
C ILE A 46 3.73 6.93 -10.84
N ALA A 47 3.69 5.85 -11.63
CA ALA A 47 4.69 5.58 -12.67
C ALA A 47 4.77 6.71 -13.70
N THR A 48 3.63 7.24 -14.12
CA THR A 48 3.58 8.41 -15.03
C THR A 48 4.16 9.65 -14.37
N ALA A 49 3.85 9.90 -13.09
CA ALA A 49 4.35 11.06 -12.34
C ALA A 49 5.87 11.02 -12.09
N LEU A 50 6.46 9.82 -12.12
CA LEU A 50 7.90 9.57 -11.96
C LEU A 50 8.65 9.49 -13.30
N ASP A 51 7.95 9.65 -14.42
CA ASP A 51 8.50 9.48 -15.77
C ASP A 51 9.22 8.14 -15.97
N LEU A 52 8.59 7.06 -15.48
CA LEU A 52 9.10 5.70 -15.70
C LEU A 52 8.80 5.23 -17.12
N ARG A 53 9.55 4.22 -17.57
CA ARG A 53 9.30 3.59 -18.88
C ARG A 53 7.87 3.05 -18.96
N ARG A 54 7.31 3.03 -20.17
CA ARG A 54 5.90 2.62 -20.40
C ARG A 54 5.68 1.11 -20.32
N ASP A 55 6.74 0.33 -20.45
CA ASP A 55 6.75 -1.13 -20.50
C ASP A 55 7.04 -1.79 -19.15
N ILE A 56 6.94 -1.03 -18.05
CA ILE A 56 7.10 -1.58 -16.70
C ILE A 56 5.85 -2.33 -16.22
N LEU A 57 6.06 -3.31 -15.34
CA LEU A 57 4.98 -3.95 -14.61
C LEU A 57 4.34 -2.97 -13.62
N THR A 58 3.03 -2.76 -13.68
CA THR A 58 2.30 -1.96 -12.66
C THR A 58 1.21 -2.76 -11.97
N SER A 59 1.25 -2.79 -10.64
CA SER A 59 0.29 -3.52 -9.81
C SER A 59 -0.13 -2.72 -8.59
N ASP A 60 -1.40 -2.84 -8.22
CA ASP A 60 -1.96 -2.28 -6.98
C ASP A 60 -2.34 -3.45 -6.05
N LEU A 61 -1.87 -3.40 -4.80
CA LEU A 61 -2.28 -4.34 -3.75
C LEU A 61 -3.11 -3.61 -2.69
N THR A 62 -4.33 -4.09 -2.48
CA THR A 62 -5.35 -3.40 -1.67
C THR A 62 -5.87 -4.24 -0.50
N ASP A 63 -6.87 -3.70 0.21
CA ASP A 63 -7.78 -4.35 1.16
C ASP A 63 -7.22 -4.70 2.55
N GLY A 64 -5.97 -5.15 2.65
CA GLY A 64 -5.37 -5.57 3.93
C GLY A 64 -4.26 -4.64 4.43
N LEU A 65 -4.11 -4.52 5.75
CA LEU A 65 -2.92 -3.87 6.34
C LEU A 65 -1.61 -4.55 5.94
N ARG A 66 -1.68 -5.84 5.60
CA ARG A 66 -0.54 -6.61 5.08
C ARG A 66 -0.23 -6.33 3.61
N ALA A 67 -1.00 -5.49 2.91
CA ALA A 67 -0.78 -5.19 1.50
C ALA A 67 0.66 -4.69 1.24
N GLY A 68 1.22 -3.87 2.13
CA GLY A 68 2.61 -3.40 2.03
C GLY A 68 3.64 -4.53 2.11
N THR A 69 3.51 -5.42 3.09
CA THR A 69 4.42 -6.57 3.25
C THR A 69 4.24 -7.58 2.11
N ASN A 70 3.01 -7.77 1.64
CA ASN A 70 2.72 -8.61 0.48
C ASN A 70 3.33 -8.02 -0.81
N ALA A 71 3.29 -6.69 -0.98
CA ALA A 71 3.95 -6.01 -2.09
C ALA A 71 5.46 -6.19 -2.05
N LEU A 72 6.06 -6.06 -0.87
CA LEU A 72 7.48 -6.32 -0.66
C LEU A 72 7.83 -7.76 -1.05
N LYS A 73 7.06 -8.74 -0.56
CA LYS A 73 7.25 -10.17 -0.87
C LYS A 73 7.14 -10.45 -2.36
N ALA A 74 6.10 -9.93 -3.02
CA ALA A 74 5.90 -10.07 -4.46
C ALA A 74 7.08 -9.47 -5.26
N ALA A 75 7.54 -8.27 -4.90
CA ALA A 75 8.70 -7.65 -5.55
C ALA A 75 9.99 -8.47 -5.38
N MET A 76 10.25 -8.96 -4.16
CA MET A 76 11.42 -9.82 -3.90
C MET A 76 11.35 -11.13 -4.69
N ASP A 77 10.18 -11.75 -4.79
CA ASP A 77 10.02 -12.98 -5.56
C ASP A 77 10.20 -12.74 -7.06
N SER A 78 9.69 -11.62 -7.59
CA SER A 78 9.90 -11.23 -8.98
C SER A 78 11.37 -10.97 -9.31
N VAL A 79 12.12 -10.30 -8.42
CA VAL A 79 13.56 -10.05 -8.58
C VAL A 79 14.34 -11.37 -8.47
N LYS A 80 14.03 -12.19 -7.47
CA LYS A 80 14.67 -13.50 -7.28
C LYS A 80 14.43 -14.47 -8.44
N ALA A 81 13.23 -14.43 -9.03
CA ALA A 81 12.89 -15.23 -10.21
C ALA A 81 13.56 -14.73 -11.51
N GLY A 82 14.20 -13.55 -11.49
CA GLY A 82 14.81 -12.94 -12.67
C GLY A 82 13.82 -12.31 -13.65
N SER A 83 12.54 -12.22 -13.28
CA SER A 83 11.49 -11.58 -14.09
C SER A 83 11.60 -10.06 -14.14
N ALA A 84 12.31 -9.47 -13.18
CA ALA A 84 12.62 -8.05 -13.09
C ALA A 84 13.98 -7.89 -12.40
N LYS A 85 14.72 -6.82 -12.69
CA LYS A 85 15.98 -6.49 -12.00
C LYS A 85 15.73 -5.51 -10.86
N LYS A 86 14.90 -4.49 -11.10
CA LYS A 86 14.55 -3.47 -10.10
C LYS A 86 13.04 -3.24 -10.05
N ILE A 87 12.46 -3.42 -8.87
CA ILE A 87 11.04 -3.12 -8.63
C ILE A 87 10.92 -2.08 -7.53
N LEU A 88 10.16 -1.03 -7.81
CA LEU A 88 9.81 -0.01 -6.83
C LEU A 88 8.54 -0.42 -6.10
N VAL A 89 8.63 -0.59 -4.79
CA VAL A 89 7.48 -0.81 -3.91
C VAL A 89 7.14 0.49 -3.21
N VAL A 90 5.92 0.97 -3.37
CA VAL A 90 5.42 2.19 -2.72
C VAL A 90 4.23 1.84 -1.87
N VAL A 91 4.29 2.16 -0.59
CA VAL A 91 3.18 1.95 0.35
C VAL A 91 2.72 3.30 0.85
N SER A 92 1.44 3.61 0.71
CA SER A 92 0.88 4.84 1.27
C SER A 92 -0.53 4.60 1.78
N ASP A 93 -0.80 5.14 2.98
CA ASP A 93 -2.10 4.99 3.60
C ASP A 93 -2.49 6.21 4.43
N ASN A 94 -3.80 6.43 4.52
CA ASN A 94 -4.43 7.38 5.44
C ASN A 94 -5.58 6.68 6.16
N ARG A 95 -5.30 6.09 7.33
CA ARG A 95 -6.32 5.36 8.09
C ARG A 95 -7.05 6.33 8.99
N GLN A 96 -8.33 6.59 8.68
CA GLN A 96 -9.17 7.48 9.48
C GLN A 96 -10.19 6.70 10.31
N GLY A 97 -10.32 7.08 11.58
CA GLY A 97 -11.45 6.70 12.44
C GLY A 97 -12.57 7.72 12.44
N PRO A 98 -13.75 7.34 12.96
CA PRO A 98 -14.82 8.30 13.19
C PRO A 98 -14.38 9.38 14.19
N PRO A 99 -14.86 10.63 14.02
CA PRO A 99 -14.51 11.73 14.92
C PRO A 99 -14.98 11.44 16.35
N ARG A 100 -14.22 11.93 17.33
CA ARG A 100 -14.41 11.72 18.78
C ARG A 100 -14.30 10.25 19.21
N GLY A 101 -13.76 9.38 18.34
CA GLY A 101 -13.49 7.98 18.64
C GLY A 101 -12.06 7.76 19.14
N GLU A 102 -11.82 6.66 19.85
CA GLU A 102 -10.46 6.25 20.26
C GLU A 102 -9.53 6.12 19.04
N ILE A 103 -10.08 5.69 17.91
CA ILE A 103 -9.36 5.50 16.66
C ILE A 103 -8.79 6.82 16.13
N GLU A 104 -9.48 7.95 16.28
CA GLU A 104 -9.00 9.25 15.80
C GLU A 104 -7.63 9.59 16.41
N ARG A 105 -7.45 9.32 17.71
CA ARG A 105 -6.17 9.56 18.41
C ARG A 105 -5.03 8.66 17.94
N ASN A 106 -5.35 7.45 17.51
CA ASN A 106 -4.36 6.43 17.12
C ASN A 106 -4.21 6.31 15.60
N SER A 107 -4.89 7.18 14.86
CA SER A 107 -4.87 7.22 13.40
C SER A 107 -3.75 8.11 12.90
N GLY A 108 -3.26 7.80 11.70
CA GLY A 108 -2.24 8.57 11.03
C GLY A 108 -2.21 8.28 9.55
N ASP A 109 -1.38 9.02 8.86
CA ASP A 109 -1.11 8.89 7.45
C ASP A 109 0.39 8.90 7.17
N GLY A 110 0.76 8.34 6.03
CA GLY A 110 2.16 8.25 5.65
C GLY A 110 2.37 7.60 4.29
N SER A 111 3.60 7.71 3.82
CA SER A 111 4.06 7.05 2.62
C SER A 111 5.52 6.64 2.75
N VAL A 112 5.86 5.48 2.23
CA VAL A 112 7.22 4.96 2.14
C VAL A 112 7.43 4.33 0.76
N ALA A 113 8.66 4.43 0.24
CA ALA A 113 9.05 3.77 -0.99
C ALA A 113 10.35 2.99 -0.77
N LEU A 114 10.42 1.79 -1.34
CA LEU A 114 11.54 0.86 -1.24
C LEU A 114 11.89 0.38 -2.64
N LEU A 115 13.16 0.51 -3.03
CA LEU A 115 13.69 -0.05 -4.27
C LEU A 115 14.24 -1.45 -3.99
N ILE A 116 13.69 -2.45 -4.66
CA ILE A 116 14.06 -3.86 -4.49
C ILE A 116 14.90 -4.29 -5.70
N SER A 117 16.10 -4.81 -5.44
CA SER A 117 17.04 -5.27 -6.46
C SER A 117 17.97 -6.36 -5.89
N ASN A 118 18.76 -6.98 -6.77
CA ASN A 118 19.82 -7.93 -6.39
C ASN A 118 21.22 -7.30 -6.35
N GLU A 119 21.29 -5.96 -6.36
CA GLU A 119 22.51 -5.16 -6.32
C GLU A 119 22.98 -4.92 -4.86
N PRO A 120 24.11 -4.24 -4.59
CA PRO A 120 24.49 -3.88 -3.24
C PRO A 120 23.37 -3.09 -2.53
N THR A 121 22.77 -3.70 -1.52
CA THR A 121 21.58 -3.19 -0.83
C THR A 121 21.90 -2.75 0.60
N ILE A 122 21.05 -1.87 1.14
CA ILE A 122 21.12 -1.42 2.55
C ILE A 122 20.63 -2.49 3.54
N ALA A 123 19.87 -3.47 3.07
CA ALA A 123 19.30 -4.55 3.87
C ALA A 123 18.99 -5.75 2.97
N GLN A 124 19.22 -6.95 3.51
CA GLN A 124 18.94 -8.21 2.84
C GLN A 124 17.85 -8.97 3.59
N LEU A 125 16.87 -9.52 2.87
CA LEU A 125 15.90 -10.43 3.47
C LEU A 125 16.53 -11.81 3.69
N ILE A 126 16.62 -12.23 4.95
CA ILE A 126 17.14 -13.55 5.34
C ILE A 126 16.06 -14.64 5.24
N GLY A 127 14.82 -14.30 5.58
CA GLY A 127 13.69 -15.23 5.55
C GLY A 127 12.36 -14.54 5.82
N SER A 128 11.27 -15.22 5.46
CA SER A 128 9.90 -14.74 5.68
C SER A 128 8.97 -15.91 5.96
N HIS A 129 8.00 -15.71 6.85
CA HIS A 129 6.95 -16.68 7.14
C HIS A 129 5.59 -15.97 7.15
N SER A 130 4.53 -16.66 6.75
CA SER A 130 3.18 -16.09 6.70
C SER A 130 2.16 -17.07 7.28
N ILE A 131 1.29 -16.55 8.14
CA ILE A 131 0.11 -17.23 8.71
C ILE A 131 -1.10 -16.40 8.33
N SER A 132 -2.17 -17.06 7.91
CA SER A 132 -3.44 -16.46 7.50
C SER A 132 -4.59 -17.14 8.20
N ASP A 133 -5.35 -16.37 8.99
CA ASP A 133 -6.55 -16.80 9.68
C ASP A 133 -7.72 -15.91 9.27
N ASN A 134 -8.93 -16.48 9.23
CA ASN A 134 -10.14 -15.73 8.93
C ASN A 134 -10.73 -15.11 10.21
N LEU A 135 -10.34 -13.87 10.51
CA LEU A 135 -10.84 -13.12 11.66
C LEU A 135 -11.25 -11.69 11.24
N ILE A 136 -12.43 -11.26 11.66
CA ILE A 136 -12.89 -9.88 11.49
C ILE A 136 -12.58 -9.10 12.78
N ASP A 137 -11.37 -8.55 12.86
CA ASP A 137 -10.98 -7.63 13.93
C ASP A 137 -11.18 -6.18 13.50
N ASN A 138 -10.58 -5.78 12.39
CA ASN A 138 -10.68 -4.45 11.81
C ASN A 138 -11.32 -4.51 10.44
N TRP A 139 -12.31 -3.65 10.17
CA TRP A 139 -12.97 -3.63 8.88
C TRP A 139 -13.38 -2.22 8.46
N ARG A 140 -13.57 -2.05 7.15
CA ARG A 140 -14.15 -0.85 6.55
C ARG A 140 -15.05 -1.29 5.41
N GLY A 141 -16.30 -0.82 5.43
CA GLY A 141 -17.27 -1.14 4.39
C GLY A 141 -16.87 -0.56 3.03
N TYR A 142 -17.47 -1.09 1.97
CA TYR A 142 -17.28 -0.59 0.61
C TYR A 142 -17.61 0.91 0.52
N ARG A 143 -16.64 1.71 0.06
CA ARG A 143 -16.69 3.20 0.02
C ARG A 143 -16.91 3.87 1.39
N GLY A 144 -16.76 3.12 2.49
CA GLY A 144 -16.75 3.67 3.84
C GLY A 144 -15.56 4.59 4.02
N ARG A 145 -15.76 5.74 4.69
CA ARG A 145 -14.66 6.67 4.99
C ARG A 145 -13.81 6.22 6.18
N PHE A 146 -14.45 5.62 7.16
CA PHE A 146 -13.82 5.26 8.43
C PHE A 146 -13.70 3.74 8.56
N PHE A 147 -12.65 3.29 9.24
CA PHE A 147 -12.55 1.90 9.68
C PHE A 147 -13.11 1.72 11.10
N TYR A 148 -13.51 0.50 11.41
CA TYR A 148 -14.10 0.08 12.67
C TYR A 148 -13.32 -1.12 13.22
N VAL A 149 -13.29 -1.23 14.56
CA VAL A 149 -12.69 -2.36 15.30
C VAL A 149 -13.83 -3.12 15.96
N VAL A 150 -13.82 -4.45 15.85
CA VAL A 150 -14.77 -5.35 16.53
C VAL A 150 -14.27 -5.53 17.97
N GLY A 151 -15.09 -5.16 18.96
CA GLY A 151 -14.75 -5.38 20.37
C GLY A 151 -15.18 -4.33 21.41
N LYS A 152 -15.80 -3.20 21.01
CA LYS A 152 -16.35 -2.22 22.00
C LYS A 152 -17.70 -1.59 21.62
N THR A 153 -18.35 -2.03 20.55
CA THR A 153 -19.61 -1.42 20.06
C THR A 153 -20.65 -2.45 19.61
N ASP A 154 -20.85 -3.51 20.39
CA ASP A 154 -22.03 -4.38 20.24
C ASP A 154 -23.37 -3.64 20.43
N LEU A 155 -23.34 -2.41 20.95
CA LEU A 155 -24.53 -1.56 21.10
C LEU A 155 -24.91 -0.73 19.85
N GLN A 156 -24.04 -0.62 18.82
CA GLN A 156 -24.36 0.14 17.60
C GLN A 156 -24.67 -0.76 16.39
N LEU A 157 -24.31 -2.04 16.43
CA LEU A 157 -24.56 -3.01 15.35
C LEU A 157 -26.05 -3.29 15.13
N LYS A 158 -26.92 -3.13 16.15
CA LYS A 158 -28.37 -3.26 16.00
C LYS A 158 -29.02 -2.20 15.09
N LYS A 159 -28.35 -1.07 14.81
CA LYS A 159 -28.92 -0.01 13.95
C LYS A 159 -28.57 -0.14 12.48
N VAL A 160 -27.50 -0.86 12.13
CA VAL A 160 -27.05 -0.99 10.73
C VAL A 160 -27.71 -2.17 10.02
N TRP A 161 -28.19 -3.17 10.77
CA TRP A 161 -28.88 -4.34 10.21
C TRP A 161 -30.41 -4.19 10.12
N ASN A 162 -31.00 -3.19 10.77
CA ASN A 162 -32.45 -2.95 10.79
C ASN A 162 -32.87 -1.66 10.04
N GLY A 163 -32.13 -1.28 9.01
CA GLY A 163 -32.42 -0.09 8.19
C GLY A 163 -32.37 -0.40 6.71
#